data_AF-A0A941P1Z2-F1
#
_entry.id   AF-A0A941P1Z2-F1
#
_cell.length_a   1.000
_cell.length_b   1.000
_cell.length_c   1.000
_cell.angle_alpha   90.00
_cell.angle_beta   90.00
_cell.angle_gamma   90.00
#
_symmetry.space_group_name_H-M   'P 1'
#
loop_
_entity.id
_entity.type
_entity.pdbx_description
1 polymer ?
#
loop_
_entity_poly.entity_id
_entity_poly.type
_entity_poly.pdbx_seq_one_letter_code
_entity_poly.pdbx_strand_id
1 'polypeptide(L)'
;MRYYFKHPTTAGSTLPNDGLLTVSDFKPSGYGGTFGGDFRIFTSIEKDSSGNLMWRVTADRASYATPSTPANAPDGIKPFVSISGSFWYWKETNKVIPVTFNAWHKFELYIHWHATKGLCLWAIDDQIACAHQGRTLGEYNNQWGRLMLFGIYNSYGPGSGSIVRHEAWDFPKNGSVLQDLARKMLAW
;
A
#
# COMPACT_ATOMS: atom_id res chain seq x y z
N MET A 1 -12.38 5.08 -2.55
CA MET A 1 -12.29 5.81 -1.28
C MET A 1 -11.43 7.06 -1.46
N ARG A 2 -11.75 8.14 -0.74
CA ARG A 2 -10.96 9.38 -0.65
C ARG A 2 -10.83 9.80 0.82
N TYR A 3 -9.67 10.32 1.20
CA TYR A 3 -9.46 10.94 2.51
C TYR A 3 -8.33 11.96 2.43
N TYR A 4 -8.24 12.85 3.43
CA TYR A 4 -7.12 13.77 3.56
C TYR A 4 -6.29 13.38 4.76
N PHE A 5 -4.98 13.41 4.56
CA PHE A 5 -4.00 12.98 5.54
C PHE A 5 -2.95 14.07 5.73
N LYS A 6 -2.51 14.29 6.97
CA LYS A 6 -1.48 15.26 7.31
C LYS A 6 -0.47 14.66 8.28
N HIS A 7 0.81 14.72 7.93
CA HIS A 7 1.91 14.39 8.86
C HIS A 7 2.33 15.62 9.68
N PRO A 8 2.77 15.43 10.93
CA PRO A 8 3.42 16.47 11.71
C PRO A 8 4.81 16.80 11.13
N THR A 9 5.32 17.99 11.41
CA THR A 9 6.69 18.42 11.05
C THR A 9 7.78 17.50 11.59
N THR A 10 7.53 16.87 12.74
CA THR A 10 8.51 16.02 13.43
C THR A 10 8.83 14.72 12.69
N ALA A 11 8.00 14.28 11.75
CA ALA A 11 8.17 13.01 11.04
C ALA A 11 9.46 12.96 10.19
N GLY A 12 9.92 14.10 9.65
CA GLY A 12 11.15 14.14 8.84
C GLY A 12 12.44 13.95 9.64
N SER A 13 12.42 14.43 10.89
CA SER A 13 13.52 14.29 11.84
C SER A 13 13.53 12.95 12.56
N THR A 14 12.37 12.32 12.76
CA THR A 14 12.27 11.04 13.49
C THR A 14 12.45 9.82 12.61
N LEU A 15 12.22 9.94 11.29
CA LEU A 15 12.48 8.86 10.35
C LEU A 15 14.00 8.82 10.02
N PRO A 16 14.72 7.74 10.39
CA PRO A 16 16.13 7.60 10.02
C PRO A 16 16.28 7.51 8.50
N ASN A 17 17.48 7.79 8.00
CA ASN A 17 17.82 7.46 6.61
C ASN A 17 17.64 5.96 6.38
N ASP A 18 17.16 5.59 5.20
CA ASP A 18 16.70 4.23 4.87
C ASP A 18 15.53 3.72 5.73
N GLY A 19 14.85 4.64 6.43
CA GLY A 19 13.69 4.37 7.27
C GLY A 19 12.38 4.34 6.49
N LEU A 20 11.39 3.62 7.06
CA LEU A 20 10.04 3.51 6.53
C LEU A 20 8.99 3.81 7.61
N LEU A 21 8.03 4.67 7.30
CA LEU A 21 6.88 5.00 8.13
C LEU A 21 5.60 4.56 7.43
N THR A 22 4.93 3.53 7.96
CA THR A 22 3.62 3.11 7.44
C THR A 22 2.59 4.18 7.75
N VAL A 23 1.67 4.47 6.81
CA VAL A 23 0.60 5.47 6.97
C VAL A 23 -0.77 4.81 6.98
N SER A 24 -1.02 3.91 6.03
CA SER A 24 -2.27 3.17 5.92
C SER A 24 -1.97 1.72 5.54
N ASP A 25 -2.74 0.77 6.07
CA ASP A 25 -2.50 -0.66 5.91
C ASP A 25 -3.84 -1.41 5.77
N PHE A 26 -3.92 -2.23 4.74
CA PHE A 26 -5.10 -2.97 4.33
C PHE A 26 -4.73 -4.43 4.30
N LYS A 27 -5.29 -5.22 5.21
CA LYS A 27 -4.97 -6.64 5.36
C LYS A 27 -6.20 -7.48 5.06
N PRO A 28 -6.23 -8.15 3.90
CA PRO A 28 -6.98 -9.37 3.83
C PRO A 28 -6.52 -10.37 4.88
N SER A 29 -7.48 -10.99 5.56
CA SER A 29 -7.19 -11.99 6.59
C SER A 29 -6.29 -13.08 6.01
N GLY A 30 -5.27 -13.49 6.74
CA GLY A 30 -4.53 -14.70 6.43
C GLY A 30 -5.21 -15.94 6.95
N TYR A 31 -4.69 -17.08 6.51
CA TYR A 31 -5.13 -18.38 6.95
C TYR A 31 -4.48 -18.69 8.32
N GLY A 32 -5.30 -18.87 9.36
CA GLY A 32 -4.95 -19.66 10.54
C GLY A 32 -3.98 -19.08 11.59
N GLY A 33 -3.69 -17.77 11.60
CA GLY A 33 -2.75 -17.19 12.59
C GLY A 33 -1.30 -17.67 12.45
N THR A 34 -1.02 -18.51 11.45
CA THR A 34 0.31 -18.75 10.96
C THR A 34 0.72 -17.49 10.23
N PHE A 35 1.83 -16.87 10.61
CA PHE A 35 2.41 -15.69 10.00
C PHE A 35 2.74 -15.84 8.48
N GLY A 36 2.31 -16.93 7.84
CA GLY A 36 2.32 -17.14 6.41
C GLY A 36 0.91 -16.97 5.82
N GLY A 37 0.69 -15.94 5.00
CA GLY A 37 -0.57 -15.82 4.24
C GLY A 37 -1.32 -14.49 4.38
N ASP A 38 -0.94 -13.63 5.33
CA ASP A 38 -1.46 -12.26 5.42
C ASP A 38 -0.92 -11.46 4.22
N PHE A 39 -1.69 -11.42 3.14
CA PHE A 39 -1.45 -10.44 2.10
C PHE A 39 -1.85 -9.07 2.63
N ARG A 40 -1.06 -8.05 2.33
CA ARG A 40 -1.35 -6.68 2.75
C ARG A 40 -0.99 -5.69 1.68
N ILE A 41 -1.82 -4.65 1.55
CA ILE A 41 -1.56 -3.48 0.72
C ILE A 41 -1.42 -2.29 1.65
N PHE A 42 -0.35 -1.51 1.52
CA PHE A 42 -0.13 -0.36 2.41
C PHE A 42 0.59 0.78 1.71
N THR A 43 0.42 1.99 2.24
CA THR A 43 1.26 3.15 1.93
C THR A 43 2.23 3.45 3.05
N SER A 44 3.37 3.96 2.65
CA SER A 44 4.40 4.40 3.56
C SER A 44 5.14 5.62 3.01
N ILE A 45 5.80 6.34 3.91
CA ILE A 45 6.87 7.27 3.55
C ILE A 45 8.18 6.52 3.71
N GLU A 46 8.99 6.53 2.67
CA GLU A 46 10.37 6.04 2.67
C GLU A 46 11.33 7.24 2.66
N LYS A 47 12.37 7.18 3.49
CA LYS A 47 13.48 8.13 3.45
C LYS A 47 14.67 7.44 2.81
N ASP A 48 15.16 7.95 1.69
CA ASP A 48 16.34 7.39 1.06
C ASP A 48 17.63 7.71 1.84
N SER A 49 18.75 7.13 1.43
CA SER A 49 20.06 7.34 2.03
C SER A 49 20.56 8.79 1.96
N SER A 50 20.02 9.58 1.02
CA SER A 50 20.30 11.01 0.86
C SER A 50 19.36 11.89 1.70
N GLY A 51 18.41 11.29 2.42
CA GLY A 51 17.44 11.99 3.25
C GLY A 51 16.20 12.49 2.51
N ASN A 52 16.05 12.18 1.22
CA ASN A 52 14.84 12.55 0.46
C ASN A 52 13.67 11.64 0.86
N LEU A 53 12.47 12.23 0.88
CA LEU A 53 11.26 11.54 1.30
C LEU A 53 10.35 11.27 0.11
N MET A 54 9.91 10.02 0.00
CA MET A 54 9.10 9.54 -1.11
C MET A 54 7.89 8.76 -0.61
N TRP A 55 6.80 8.83 -1.36
CA TRP A 55 5.66 7.94 -1.14
C TRP A 55 5.96 6.56 -1.72
N ARG A 56 5.70 5.53 -0.93
CA ARG A 56 5.83 4.13 -1.36
C ARG A 56 4.52 3.40 -1.15
N VAL A 57 4.07 2.72 -2.20
CA VAL A 57 2.94 1.79 -2.19
C VAL A 57 3.50 0.38 -2.28
N THR A 58 2.95 -0.54 -1.53
CA THR A 58 3.42 -1.92 -1.50
C THR A 58 2.25 -2.87 -1.40
N ALA A 59 2.39 -4.06 -1.98
CA ALA A 59 1.84 -5.23 -1.33
C ALA A 59 2.83 -6.37 -1.19
N ASP A 60 2.78 -6.95 -0.01
CA ASP A 60 3.63 -8.07 0.35
C ASP A 60 2.80 -9.14 1.04
N ARG A 61 3.46 -10.26 1.25
CA ARG A 61 2.96 -11.36 2.06
C ARG A 61 4.05 -11.73 3.03
N ALA A 62 3.68 -11.87 4.30
CA ALA A 62 4.54 -12.62 5.20
C ALA A 62 4.53 -14.09 4.72
N SER A 63 5.69 -14.64 4.39
CA SER A 63 5.83 -16.03 3.96
C SER A 63 6.85 -16.76 4.82
N TYR A 64 6.61 -18.05 5.05
CA TYR A 64 7.64 -18.99 5.50
C TYR A 64 8.64 -19.38 4.40
N ALA A 65 8.52 -18.81 3.20
CA ALA A 65 9.47 -19.08 2.13
C ALA A 65 10.84 -18.50 2.51
N THR A 66 11.90 -19.21 2.10
CA THR A 66 13.28 -18.72 2.14
C THR A 66 13.74 -18.49 0.70
N PRO A 67 14.81 -17.70 0.46
CA PRO A 67 15.34 -17.50 -0.89
C PRO A 67 15.62 -18.80 -1.68
N SER A 68 15.88 -19.91 -0.98
CA SER A 68 16.10 -21.24 -1.56
C SER A 68 14.83 -22.01 -1.92
N THR A 69 13.66 -21.56 -1.43
CA THR A 69 12.37 -22.24 -1.62
C THR A 69 11.28 -21.19 -1.88
N PRO A 70 11.35 -20.45 -3.00
CA PRO A 70 10.33 -19.45 -3.33
C PRO A 70 8.97 -20.13 -3.39
N ALA A 71 8.04 -19.71 -2.53
CA ALA A 71 6.67 -20.16 -2.63
C ALA A 71 6.09 -19.60 -3.94
N ASN A 72 5.85 -20.48 -4.90
CA ASN A 72 4.99 -20.15 -6.02
C ASN A 72 3.60 -19.87 -5.44
N ALA A 73 3.08 -18.66 -5.62
CA ALA A 73 1.71 -18.39 -5.26
C ALA A 73 0.79 -19.33 -6.08
N PRO A 74 -0.34 -19.82 -5.52
CA PRO A 74 -1.22 -20.77 -6.22
C PRO A 74 -1.79 -20.28 -7.56
N ASP A 75 -1.68 -18.98 -7.84
CA ASP A 75 -2.09 -18.32 -9.10
C ASP A 75 -0.93 -17.99 -10.05
N GLY A 76 0.30 -18.41 -9.76
CA GLY A 76 1.45 -18.19 -10.63
C GLY A 76 2.05 -16.78 -10.57
N ILE A 77 1.60 -15.91 -9.66
CA ILE A 77 2.28 -14.62 -9.41
C ILE A 77 3.62 -14.90 -8.73
N LYS A 78 4.72 -14.57 -9.41
CA LYS A 78 6.07 -14.73 -8.86
C LYS A 78 6.33 -13.62 -7.83
N PRO A 79 6.77 -13.97 -6.62
CA PRO A 79 7.17 -12.95 -5.66
C PRO A 79 8.49 -12.31 -6.08
N PHE A 80 8.63 -11.02 -5.82
CA PHE A 80 9.91 -10.32 -5.75
C PHE A 80 10.58 -10.63 -4.40
N VAL A 81 11.80 -11.18 -4.45
CA VAL A 81 12.61 -11.47 -3.26
C VAL A 81 13.22 -10.17 -2.76
N SER A 82 12.92 -9.78 -1.51
CA SER A 82 13.71 -8.74 -0.84
C SER A 82 14.95 -9.35 -0.19
N ILE A 83 16.00 -8.55 -0.08
CA ILE A 83 17.32 -8.94 0.45
C ILE A 83 17.22 -9.50 1.89
N SER A 84 16.13 -9.21 2.61
CA SER A 84 15.87 -9.64 3.99
C SER A 84 15.08 -10.96 4.12
N GLY A 85 14.94 -11.76 3.06
CA GLY A 85 14.23 -13.04 3.13
C GLY A 85 12.70 -12.93 3.15
N SER A 86 12.16 -11.70 3.12
CA SER A 86 10.73 -11.44 2.92
C SER A 86 10.38 -11.37 1.43
N PHE A 87 9.17 -11.80 1.08
CA PHE A 87 8.67 -11.84 -0.29
C PHE A 87 7.58 -10.78 -0.50
N TRP A 88 7.72 -10.03 -1.58
CA TRP A 88 6.81 -8.93 -1.93
C TRP A 88 6.19 -9.31 -3.26
N TYR A 89 4.87 -9.20 -3.42
CA TYR A 89 4.25 -9.47 -4.72
C TYR A 89 4.40 -8.30 -5.67
N TRP A 90 4.37 -7.08 -5.13
CA TRP A 90 4.73 -5.88 -5.86
C TRP A 90 5.22 -4.79 -4.91
N LYS A 91 6.06 -3.91 -5.46
CA LYS A 91 6.56 -2.73 -4.76
C LYS A 91 6.60 -1.59 -5.77
N GLU A 92 5.84 -0.53 -5.50
CA GLU A 92 5.87 0.70 -6.28
C GLU A 92 6.37 1.85 -5.41
N THR A 93 7.55 2.37 -5.71
CA THR A 93 8.07 3.57 -5.06
C THR A 93 7.82 4.76 -5.98
N ASN A 94 6.96 5.67 -5.57
CA ASN A 94 6.72 6.90 -6.30
C ASN A 94 7.83 7.91 -5.99
N LYS A 95 8.58 8.29 -7.02
CA LYS A 95 9.69 9.26 -6.92
C LYS A 95 9.34 10.68 -7.37
N VAL A 96 8.10 10.92 -7.82
CA VAL A 96 7.67 12.19 -8.40
C VAL A 96 6.80 13.04 -7.47
N ILE A 97 6.09 12.43 -6.51
CA ILE A 97 5.28 13.17 -5.52
C ILE A 97 6.12 13.41 -4.26
N PRO A 98 6.57 14.64 -3.99
CA PRO A 98 7.32 14.93 -2.78
C PRO A 98 6.42 14.82 -1.53
N VAL A 99 7.02 14.35 -0.44
CA VAL A 99 6.37 14.38 0.86
C VAL A 99 6.59 15.76 1.49
N THR A 100 5.51 16.51 1.72
CA THR A 100 5.58 17.79 2.42
C THR A 100 5.02 17.68 3.83
N PHE A 101 5.79 18.10 4.83
CA PHE A 101 5.31 18.06 6.20
C PHE A 101 4.33 19.18 6.50
N ASN A 102 3.45 18.93 7.48
CA ASN A 102 2.46 19.89 7.96
C ASN A 102 1.45 20.35 6.89
N ALA A 103 1.37 19.66 5.75
CA ALA A 103 0.41 19.90 4.69
C ALA A 103 -0.68 18.81 4.68
N TRP A 104 -1.88 19.17 4.22
CA TRP A 104 -2.91 18.21 3.91
C TRP A 104 -2.67 17.64 2.53
N HIS A 105 -2.50 16.32 2.47
CA HIS A 105 -2.38 15.55 1.25
C HIS A 105 -3.70 14.82 0.98
N LYS A 106 -4.17 14.89 -0.26
CA LYS A 106 -5.37 14.14 -0.68
C LYS A 106 -4.95 12.73 -1.08
N PHE A 107 -5.56 11.74 -0.44
CA PHE A 107 -5.40 10.33 -0.78
C PHE A 107 -6.65 9.84 -1.50
N GLU A 108 -6.46 9.17 -2.63
CA GLU A 108 -7.49 8.40 -3.29
C GLU A 108 -7.02 6.96 -3.48
N LEU A 109 -7.90 6.03 -3.18
CA LEU A 109 -7.67 4.60 -3.30
C LEU A 109 -8.87 3.95 -3.95
N TYR A 110 -8.62 3.17 -4.99
CA TYR A 110 -9.61 2.27 -5.56
C TYR A 110 -9.07 0.85 -5.54
N ILE A 111 -9.89 -0.07 -5.02
CA ILE A 111 -9.57 -1.48 -5.02
C ILE A 111 -10.77 -2.21 -5.65
N HIS A 112 -10.51 -2.92 -6.75
CA HIS A 112 -11.37 -3.98 -7.25
C HIS A 112 -10.84 -5.30 -6.70
N TRP A 113 -11.63 -5.93 -5.83
CA TRP A 113 -11.26 -7.20 -5.19
C TRP A 113 -11.45 -8.38 -6.12
N HIS A 114 -10.36 -9.08 -6.44
CA HIS A 114 -10.43 -10.32 -7.20
C HIS A 114 -9.21 -11.21 -6.93
N ALA A 115 -9.40 -12.52 -7.04
CA ALA A 115 -8.36 -13.52 -6.81
C ALA A 115 -7.22 -13.51 -7.84
N THR A 116 -7.41 -12.87 -9.00
CA THR A 116 -6.51 -12.92 -10.17
C THR A 116 -6.62 -11.67 -11.05
N LYS A 117 -7.83 -11.15 -11.28
CA LYS A 117 -8.12 -9.96 -12.11
C LYS A 117 -8.43 -8.70 -11.29
N GLY A 118 -7.78 -8.54 -10.15
CA GLY A 118 -8.02 -7.44 -9.24
C GLY A 118 -7.39 -6.15 -9.77
N LEU A 119 -7.77 -5.04 -9.15
CA LEU A 119 -7.20 -3.73 -9.44
C LEU A 119 -6.91 -3.01 -8.14
N CYS A 120 -5.73 -2.42 -8.00
CA CYS A 120 -5.42 -1.48 -6.93
C CYS A 120 -4.84 -0.22 -7.56
N LEU A 121 -5.55 0.89 -7.43
CA LEU A 121 -5.11 2.20 -7.87
C LEU A 121 -4.95 3.11 -6.67
N TRP A 122 -3.83 3.82 -6.62
CA TRP A 122 -3.56 4.80 -5.57
C TRP A 122 -3.18 6.13 -6.21
N ALA A 123 -3.77 7.22 -5.72
CA ALA A 123 -3.34 8.56 -6.04
C ALA A 123 -3.10 9.39 -4.77
N ILE A 124 -2.13 10.28 -4.88
CA ILE A 124 -1.79 11.25 -3.84
C ILE A 124 -1.72 12.61 -4.55
N ASP A 125 -2.45 13.60 -4.05
CA ASP A 125 -2.52 14.96 -4.65
C ASP A 125 -2.75 14.97 -6.16
N ASP A 126 -3.77 14.21 -6.61
CA ASP A 126 -4.16 14.08 -8.02
C ASP A 126 -3.08 13.49 -8.93
N GLN A 127 -2.05 12.86 -8.37
CA GLN A 127 -1.05 12.14 -9.13
C GLN A 127 -1.16 10.64 -8.84
N ILE A 128 -1.16 9.83 -9.89
CA ILE A 128 -1.18 8.37 -9.77
C ILE A 128 0.12 7.92 -9.13
N ALA A 129 0.03 7.38 -7.91
CA ALA A 129 1.16 6.83 -7.18
C ALA A 129 1.35 5.34 -7.44
N CYS A 130 0.29 4.62 -7.81
CA CYS A 130 0.34 3.21 -8.15
C CYS A 130 -0.84 2.83 -9.05
N ALA A 131 -0.58 1.96 -10.03
CA ALA A 131 -1.59 1.34 -10.86
C ALA A 131 -1.25 -0.15 -11.02
N HIS A 132 -1.88 -1.00 -10.20
CA HIS A 132 -1.64 -2.43 -10.19
C HIS A 132 -2.87 -3.20 -10.69
N GLN A 133 -2.66 -4.09 -11.66
CA GLN A 133 -3.62 -5.09 -12.11
C GLN A 133 -3.09 -6.50 -11.80
N GLY A 134 -3.91 -7.32 -11.14
CA GLY A 134 -3.48 -8.62 -10.63
C GLY A 134 -4.25 -9.00 -9.36
N ARG A 135 -3.77 -10.00 -8.61
CA ARG A 135 -4.43 -10.39 -7.36
C ARG A 135 -4.49 -9.23 -6.36
N THR A 136 -5.68 -8.99 -5.80
CA THR A 136 -5.92 -8.04 -4.70
C THR A 136 -6.61 -8.68 -3.50
N LEU A 137 -6.86 -9.99 -3.53
CA LEU A 137 -7.34 -10.76 -2.39
C LEU A 137 -6.20 -11.47 -1.66
N GLY A 138 -6.45 -11.86 -0.42
CA GLY A 138 -5.61 -12.82 0.29
C GLY A 138 -5.57 -14.17 -0.43
N GLU A 139 -4.56 -14.97 -0.13
CA GLU A 139 -4.51 -16.34 -0.62
C GLU A 139 -5.73 -17.15 -0.14
N TYR A 140 -6.09 -18.19 -0.89
CA TYR A 140 -7.22 -19.07 -0.59
C TYR A 140 -8.59 -18.37 -0.54
N ASN A 141 -8.74 -17.25 -1.26
CA ASN A 141 -9.95 -16.42 -1.27
C ASN A 141 -10.37 -15.93 0.13
N ASN A 142 -9.42 -15.78 1.05
CA ASN A 142 -9.72 -15.24 2.37
C ASN A 142 -10.28 -13.82 2.27
N GLN A 143 -11.30 -13.55 3.09
CA GLN A 143 -11.97 -12.27 3.13
C GLN A 143 -11.09 -11.17 3.72
N TRP A 144 -11.48 -9.93 3.45
CA TRP A 144 -10.81 -8.76 4.00
C TRP A 144 -11.05 -8.64 5.50
N GLY A 145 -9.99 -8.73 6.31
CA GLY A 145 -10.10 -8.74 7.76
C GLY A 145 -9.89 -7.38 8.42
N ARG A 146 -9.06 -6.52 7.79
CA ARG A 146 -8.67 -5.24 8.37
C ARG A 146 -8.50 -4.16 7.31
N LEU A 147 -9.12 -3.02 7.58
CA LEU A 147 -9.03 -1.79 6.79
C LEU A 147 -8.53 -0.68 7.72
N MET A 148 -7.23 -0.37 7.68
CA MET A 148 -6.63 0.69 8.49
C MET A 148 -6.23 1.86 7.60
N LEU A 149 -7.15 2.79 7.40
CA LEU A 149 -6.87 4.05 6.68
C LEU A 149 -5.84 4.92 7.39
N PHE A 150 -5.72 4.72 8.70
CA PHE A 150 -4.83 5.42 9.57
C PHE A 150 -4.25 4.43 10.56
N GLY A 151 -2.98 4.08 10.35
CA GLY A 151 -2.21 3.18 11.21
C GLY A 151 -0.76 3.55 11.10
N ILE A 152 -0.35 4.60 11.80
CA ILE A 152 0.99 5.16 11.66
C ILE A 152 1.96 4.46 12.61
N TYR A 153 2.90 3.70 12.05
CA TYR A 153 3.92 3.01 12.82
C TYR A 153 5.20 2.79 11.99
N ASN A 154 6.30 2.65 12.70
CA ASN A 154 7.58 2.18 12.17
C ASN A 154 8.27 1.25 13.19
N SER A 155 9.45 0.72 12.86
CA SER A 155 10.25 -0.13 13.75
C SER A 155 10.80 0.59 14.99
N TYR A 156 10.68 1.92 15.05
CA TYR A 156 11.21 2.79 16.09
C TYR A 156 10.12 3.39 17.00
N GLY A 157 8.85 3.05 16.77
CA GLY A 157 7.73 3.47 17.61
C GLY A 157 6.47 3.85 16.84
N PRO A 158 5.41 4.25 17.58
CA PRO A 158 4.22 4.79 16.97
C PRO A 158 4.54 6.12 16.27
N GLY A 159 3.95 6.34 15.10
CA GLY A 159 3.96 7.65 14.48
C GLY A 159 2.69 8.43 14.80
N SER A 160 2.66 9.69 14.38
CA SER A 160 1.49 10.57 14.55
C SER A 160 1.14 11.28 13.25
N GLY A 161 -0.12 11.71 13.17
CA GLY A 161 -0.69 12.34 12.00
C GLY A 161 -2.16 12.67 12.24
N SER A 162 -2.79 13.28 11.24
CA SER A 162 -4.19 13.64 11.27
C SER A 162 -4.87 13.16 10.01
N ILE A 163 -6.09 12.66 10.15
CA ILE A 163 -6.97 12.29 9.04
C ILE A 163 -8.24 13.14 9.14
N VAL A 164 -8.71 13.65 8.00
CA VAL A 164 -10.05 14.27 7.91
C VAL A 164 -10.83 13.64 6.78
N ARG A 165 -12.15 13.51 7.04
CA ARG A 165 -13.22 13.11 6.12
C ARG A 165 -12.86 11.95 5.19
N HIS A 166 -13.23 10.73 5.58
CA HIS A 166 -13.26 9.61 4.64
C HIS A 166 -14.56 9.67 3.82
N GLU A 167 -14.45 9.38 2.53
CA GLU A 167 -15.57 9.21 1.63
C GLU A 167 -15.38 7.89 0.87
N ALA A 168 -16.42 7.06 0.81
CA ALA A 168 -16.40 5.75 0.17
C ALA A 168 -17.50 5.65 -0.89
N TRP A 169 -17.17 4.97 -1.99
CA TRP A 169 -18.05 4.71 -3.13
C TRP A 169 -17.63 3.39 -3.78
N ASP A 170 -18.56 2.79 -4.52
CA ASP A 170 -18.34 1.51 -5.21
C ASP A 170 -17.37 1.63 -6.40
N PHE A 171 -17.22 2.84 -6.94
CA PHE A 171 -16.33 3.16 -8.05
C PHE A 171 -15.69 4.55 -7.83
N PRO A 172 -14.52 4.87 -8.42
CA PRO A 172 -13.98 6.23 -8.34
C PRO A 172 -15.01 7.27 -8.77
N LYS A 173 -15.27 8.23 -7.89
CA LYS A 173 -16.24 9.30 -8.07
C LYS A 173 -15.87 10.17 -9.28
N ASN A 174 -16.88 10.77 -9.92
CA ASN A 174 -16.67 11.81 -10.94
C ASN A 174 -15.71 12.90 -10.40
N GLY A 175 -14.67 13.19 -11.17
CA GLY A 175 -13.60 14.13 -10.78
C GLY A 175 -12.50 13.52 -9.89
N SER A 176 -12.45 12.20 -9.71
CA SER A 176 -11.25 11.51 -9.23
C SER A 176 -10.27 11.28 -10.38
N VAL A 177 -8.97 11.46 -10.11
CA VAL A 177 -7.92 11.13 -11.09
C VAL A 177 -7.87 9.62 -11.41
N LEU A 178 -8.40 8.78 -10.52
CA LEU A 178 -8.44 7.33 -10.69
C LEU A 178 -9.53 6.87 -11.66
N GLN A 179 -10.51 7.71 -11.99
CA GLN A 179 -11.74 7.27 -12.64
C GLN A 179 -11.51 6.70 -14.05
N ASP A 180 -10.84 7.45 -14.92
CA ASP A 180 -10.62 6.99 -16.29
C ASP A 180 -9.66 5.81 -16.35
N LEU A 181 -8.66 5.78 -15.46
CA LEU A 181 -7.73 4.66 -15.36
C LEU A 181 -8.45 3.39 -14.90
N ALA A 182 -9.31 3.47 -13.89
CA ALA A 182 -10.12 2.34 -13.44
C ALA A 182 -11.00 1.79 -14.56
N ARG A 183 -11.67 2.66 -15.33
CA ARG A 183 -12.49 2.23 -16.48
C ARG A 183 -11.67 1.50 -17.52
N LYS A 184 -10.50 2.05 -17.90
CA LYS A 184 -9.63 1.44 -18.91
C LYS A 184 -9.10 0.07 -18.47
N MET A 185 -8.71 -0.06 -17.21
CA MET A 185 -8.11 -1.30 -16.70
C MET A 185 -9.14 -2.39 -16.37
N LEU A 186 -10.42 -2.03 -16.21
CA LEU A 186 -11.53 -2.97 -16.03
C LEU A 186 -12.28 -3.31 -17.33
N ALA A 187 -11.87 -2.74 -18.47
CA ALA A 187 -12.39 -3.10 -19.77
C ALA A 187 -11.73 -4.41 -20.24
N TRP A 188 -12.24 -5.54 -19.76
CA TRP A 188 -11.81 -6.89 -20.14
C TRP A 188 -13.00 -7.75 -20.51
#